data_AF-A0AAN7NI31-F1
#
_entry.id   AF-A0AAN7NI31-F1
#
_cell.length_a   1.000
_cell.length_b   1.000
_cell.length_c   1.000
_cell.angle_alpha   90.00
_cell.angle_beta   90.00
_cell.angle_gamma   90.00
#
_symmetry.space_group_name_H-M   'P 1'
#
loop_
_entity.id
_entity.type
_entity.pdbx_description
1 polymer ?
#
loop_
_entity_poly.entity_id
_entity_poly.type
_entity_poly.pdbx_seq_one_letter_code
_entity_poly.pdbx_strand_id
1 'polypeptide(L)'
;MHCKGHQKGNTDREVGNKLADYEARQAAEQAEYDEKDQKLITDLEAKIGLSGWAVLKDNRIIIPFRLLWALTKTEHDKTHWGTEALYNSLTKQIVARNLFQTVKSVVDRCETCLKNNPKVENRVKFGSIGKGNVPAFPCRTNKAREVTKVLLREIIPRFGVPEVISSDRGPHFVSQVVQQASKFLEINWKLHTAYHPQASGQVEKMNHMIKTQLSKICQETNLRWDQALPIALLRLRTKPRTKEKLSPFEILYGRPFQTRY
;
A
#
# COMPACT_ATOMS: atom_id res chain seq x y z
N MET A 1 -44.53 37.12 22.03
CA MET A 1 -45.62 36.30 22.60
C MET A 1 -45.47 34.89 22.09
N HIS A 2 -45.31 33.94 23.01
CA HIS A 2 -45.31 32.50 22.73
C HIS A 2 -46.76 32.00 22.77
N CYS A 3 -47.17 31.17 21.81
CA CYS A 3 -48.31 30.25 21.96
C CYS A 3 -48.06 28.96 21.17
N LYS A 4 -48.34 27.83 21.82
CA LYS A 4 -47.97 26.44 21.48
C LYS A 4 -49.01 25.73 20.60
N GLY A 5 -48.50 24.83 19.75
CA GLY A 5 -48.79 23.39 19.83
C GLY A 5 -50.14 22.86 19.32
N HIS A 6 -50.09 22.20 18.15
CA HIS A 6 -50.95 21.05 17.86
C HIS A 6 -50.13 20.00 17.09
N GLN A 7 -49.33 19.20 17.81
CA GLN A 7 -48.69 18.01 17.27
C GLN A 7 -49.67 16.84 17.42
N LYS A 8 -50.08 16.24 16.30
CA LYS A 8 -50.71 14.91 16.31
C LYS A 8 -49.72 13.95 16.98
N GLY A 9 -50.19 13.34 18.07
CA GLY A 9 -49.41 12.48 18.95
C GLY A 9 -48.73 11.35 18.17
N ASN A 10 -47.41 11.44 18.12
CA ASN A 10 -46.53 10.31 17.91
C ASN A 10 -45.69 10.29 19.19
N THR A 11 -46.26 9.72 20.25
CA THR A 11 -45.55 9.73 21.54
C THR A 11 -44.37 8.78 21.44
N ASP A 12 -43.21 9.17 21.95
CA ASP A 12 -41.99 8.34 21.95
C ASP A 12 -42.23 6.95 22.56
N ARG A 13 -43.27 6.83 23.39
CA ARG A 13 -43.76 5.57 23.97
C ARG A 13 -44.42 4.63 22.96
N GLU A 14 -45.14 5.14 21.95
CA GLU A 14 -45.74 4.33 20.87
C GLU A 14 -44.70 3.86 19.86
N VAL A 15 -43.66 4.67 19.62
CA VAL A 15 -42.49 4.29 18.82
C VAL A 15 -41.65 3.25 19.58
N GLY A 16 -41.43 3.46 20.89
CA GLY A 16 -40.77 2.49 21.77
C GLY A 16 -41.52 1.16 21.86
N ASN A 17 -42.85 1.17 21.94
CA ASN A 17 -43.66 -0.05 21.97
C ASN A 17 -43.61 -0.82 20.64
N LYS A 18 -43.61 -0.13 19.48
CA LYS A 18 -43.48 -0.80 18.17
C LYS A 18 -42.10 -1.41 17.92
N LEU A 19 -41.04 -0.77 18.44
CA LEU A 19 -39.67 -1.29 18.38
C LEU A 19 -39.52 -2.51 19.30
N ALA A 20 -40.08 -2.45 20.51
CA ALA A 20 -40.12 -3.57 21.44
C ALA A 20 -40.94 -4.77 20.90
N ASP A 21 -42.05 -4.54 20.18
CA ASP A 21 -42.85 -5.60 19.54
C ASP A 21 -42.15 -6.21 18.31
N TYR A 22 -41.31 -5.45 17.61
CA TYR A 22 -40.46 -5.95 16.52
C TYR A 22 -39.27 -6.75 17.05
N GLU A 23 -38.64 -6.29 18.13
CA GLU A 23 -37.57 -7.01 18.83
C GLU A 23 -38.08 -8.29 19.51
N ALA A 24 -39.30 -8.28 20.08
CA ALA A 24 -39.98 -9.47 20.59
C ALA A 24 -40.33 -10.49 19.49
N ARG A 25 -40.59 -10.03 18.24
CA ARG A 25 -40.79 -10.91 17.07
C ARG A 25 -39.49 -11.50 16.51
N GLN A 26 -38.35 -10.81 16.66
CA GLN A 26 -37.04 -11.42 16.43
C GLN A 26 -36.59 -12.35 17.58
N ALA A 27 -37.13 -12.15 18.79
CA ALA A 27 -36.88 -12.99 19.96
C ALA A 27 -37.55 -14.39 19.92
N ALA A 28 -38.04 -14.86 18.76
CA ALA A 28 -38.66 -16.19 18.62
C ALA A 28 -38.06 -17.06 17.50
N GLU A 29 -36.80 -16.86 17.12
CA GLU A 29 -35.99 -17.94 16.53
C GLU A 29 -35.29 -18.68 17.68
N GLN A 30 -35.81 -19.84 18.06
CA GLN A 30 -35.17 -20.71 19.05
C GLN A 30 -33.71 -20.96 18.64
N ALA A 31 -32.77 -20.86 19.58
CA ALA A 31 -31.36 -21.17 19.33
C ALA A 31 -31.20 -22.67 19.07
N GLU A 32 -31.32 -23.06 17.80
CA GLU A 32 -31.10 -24.44 17.36
C GLU A 32 -29.59 -24.68 17.27
N TYR A 33 -29.08 -25.53 18.17
CA TYR A 33 -27.68 -25.92 18.24
C TYR A 33 -27.47 -27.25 17.52
N ASP A 34 -26.53 -27.27 16.57
CA ASP A 34 -26.09 -28.51 15.92
C ASP A 34 -25.25 -29.38 16.88
N GLU A 35 -24.94 -30.62 16.50
CA GLU A 35 -24.17 -31.56 17.34
C GLU A 35 -22.81 -30.99 17.79
N LYS A 36 -22.18 -30.13 16.97
CA LYS A 36 -20.88 -29.54 17.28
C LYS A 36 -21.02 -28.37 18.26
N ASP A 37 -22.09 -27.60 18.12
CA ASP A 37 -22.42 -26.52 19.05
C ASP A 37 -22.84 -27.11 20.41
N GLN A 38 -23.58 -28.23 20.42
CA GLN A 38 -23.91 -28.98 21.65
C GLN A 38 -22.66 -29.50 22.36
N LYS A 39 -21.70 -30.05 21.61
CA LYS A 39 -20.41 -30.44 22.17
C LYS A 39 -19.68 -29.26 22.82
N LEU A 40 -19.67 -28.09 22.18
CA LEU A 40 -19.08 -26.87 22.74
C LEU A 40 -19.78 -26.42 24.03
N ILE A 41 -21.11 -26.54 24.10
CA ILE A 41 -21.90 -26.25 25.30
C ILE A 41 -21.49 -27.19 26.44
N THR A 42 -21.34 -28.48 26.17
CA THR A 42 -20.88 -29.48 27.16
C THR A 42 -19.46 -29.20 27.62
N ASP A 43 -18.52 -28.98 26.68
CA ASP A 43 -17.10 -28.73 26.98
C ASP A 43 -16.89 -27.45 27.81
N LEU A 44 -17.73 -26.44 27.63
CA LEU A 44 -17.68 -25.16 28.36
C LEU A 44 -18.60 -25.12 29.59
N GLU A 45 -19.26 -26.22 29.93
CA GLU A 45 -20.21 -26.34 31.05
C GLU A 45 -21.30 -25.26 31.05
N ALA A 46 -21.78 -24.87 29.86
CA ALA A 46 -22.78 -23.80 29.71
C ALA A 46 -24.20 -24.31 30.02
N LYS A 47 -25.03 -23.44 30.61
CA LYS A 47 -26.42 -23.77 30.96
C LYS A 47 -27.37 -23.18 29.94
N ILE A 48 -28.33 -23.99 29.48
CA ILE A 48 -29.38 -23.53 28.58
C ILE A 48 -30.49 -22.86 29.41
N GLY A 49 -30.73 -21.57 29.14
CA GLY A 49 -31.80 -20.80 29.79
C GLY A 49 -33.18 -21.13 29.23
N LEU A 50 -34.23 -20.60 29.87
CA LEU A 50 -35.62 -20.77 29.45
C LEU A 50 -35.91 -20.21 28.03
N SER A 51 -35.07 -19.30 27.56
CA SER A 51 -35.11 -18.72 26.21
C SER A 51 -34.47 -19.62 25.14
N GLY A 52 -33.93 -20.79 25.51
CA GLY A 52 -33.26 -21.72 24.61
C GLY A 52 -31.79 -21.40 24.33
N TRP A 53 -31.24 -20.30 24.86
CA TRP A 53 -29.83 -19.91 24.68
C TRP A 53 -28.91 -20.51 25.73
N ALA A 54 -27.75 -20.99 25.32
CA ALA A 54 -26.69 -21.47 26.21
C ALA A 54 -25.83 -20.31 26.74
N VAL A 55 -25.70 -20.22 28.06
CA VAL A 55 -25.00 -19.13 28.76
C VAL A 55 -23.91 -19.69 29.68
N LEU A 56 -22.72 -19.10 29.63
CA LEU A 56 -21.58 -19.44 30.49
C LEU A 56 -21.68 -18.78 31.88
N LYS A 57 -20.84 -19.25 32.82
CA LYS A 57 -20.70 -18.69 34.18
C LYS A 57 -20.29 -17.20 34.20
N ASP A 58 -19.70 -16.71 33.12
CA ASP A 58 -19.25 -15.32 32.94
C ASP A 58 -20.24 -14.43 32.18
N ASN A 59 -21.50 -14.88 32.03
CA ASN A 59 -22.59 -14.23 31.29
C ASN A 59 -22.38 -14.10 29.78
N ARG A 60 -21.39 -14.78 29.17
CA ARG A 60 -21.28 -14.84 27.72
C ARG A 60 -22.25 -15.87 27.12
N ILE A 61 -22.79 -15.54 25.95
CA ILE A 61 -23.77 -16.38 25.25
C ILE A 61 -23.06 -17.23 24.20
N ILE A 62 -23.37 -18.53 24.15
CA ILE A 62 -22.94 -19.40 23.05
C ILE A 62 -23.89 -19.21 21.88
N ILE A 63 -23.37 -18.72 20.75
CA ILE A 63 -24.14 -18.49 19.53
C ILE A 63 -24.06 -19.71 18.61
N PRO A 64 -25.20 -20.27 18.15
CA PRO A 64 -25.20 -21.32 17.14
C PRO A 64 -24.47 -20.87 15.86
N PHE A 65 -23.70 -21.76 15.23
CA PHE A 65 -22.89 -21.39 14.07
C PHE A 65 -23.69 -20.81 12.90
N ARG A 66 -24.94 -21.27 12.71
CA ARG A 66 -25.85 -20.76 11.67
C ARG A 66 -26.12 -19.25 11.81
N LEU A 67 -26.19 -18.75 13.05
CA LEU A 67 -26.49 -17.34 13.35
C LEU A 67 -25.21 -16.48 13.41
N LEU A 68 -24.06 -17.12 13.59
CA LEU A 68 -22.77 -16.45 13.77
C LEU A 68 -22.42 -15.52 12.61
N TRP A 69 -22.68 -15.95 11.36
CA TRP A 69 -22.40 -15.13 10.17
C TRP A 69 -23.26 -13.87 10.14
N ALA A 70 -24.57 -14.01 10.38
CA ALA A 70 -25.50 -12.88 10.33
C ALA A 70 -25.19 -11.86 11.43
N LEU A 71 -24.87 -12.33 12.64
CA LEU A 71 -24.48 -11.47 13.76
C LEU A 71 -23.15 -10.75 13.48
N THR A 72 -22.11 -11.50 13.09
CA THR A 72 -20.79 -10.92 12.81
C THR A 72 -20.85 -9.90 11.65
N LYS A 73 -21.64 -10.18 10.61
CA LYS A 73 -21.88 -9.25 9.51
C LYS A 73 -22.60 -7.98 9.98
N THR A 74 -23.66 -8.10 10.77
CA THR A 74 -24.41 -6.95 11.28
C THR A 74 -23.54 -6.04 12.15
N GLU A 75 -22.71 -6.61 13.02
CA GLU A 75 -21.77 -5.85 13.86
C GLU A 75 -20.62 -5.22 13.05
N HIS A 76 -20.14 -5.93 12.02
CA HIS A 76 -19.17 -5.38 11.08
C HIS A 76 -19.76 -4.21 10.29
N ASP A 77 -20.97 -4.33 9.75
CA ASP A 77 -21.60 -3.31 8.90
C ASP A 77 -21.90 -2.01 9.67
N LYS A 78 -22.05 -2.08 11.00
CA LYS A 78 -22.20 -0.89 11.87
C LYS A 78 -20.93 -0.05 12.00
N THR A 79 -19.76 -0.68 12.03
CA THR A 79 -18.50 -0.04 12.49
C THR A 79 -17.32 -0.18 11.54
N HIS A 80 -17.40 -1.10 10.58
CA HIS A 80 -16.33 -1.51 9.67
C HIS A 80 -14.99 -1.80 10.37
N TRP A 81 -15.04 -2.32 11.60
CA TRP A 81 -13.84 -2.73 12.32
C TRP A 81 -13.06 -3.82 11.56
N GLY A 82 -11.73 -3.71 11.62
CA GLY A 82 -10.83 -4.74 11.11
C GLY A 82 -10.92 -6.03 11.92
N THR A 83 -10.37 -7.11 11.36
CA THR A 83 -10.51 -8.49 11.87
C THR A 83 -10.21 -8.63 13.36
N GLU A 84 -9.10 -8.06 13.84
CA GLU A 84 -8.71 -8.16 15.26
C GLU A 84 -9.62 -7.34 16.18
N ALA A 85 -9.96 -6.11 15.79
CA ALA A 85 -10.83 -5.24 16.58
C ALA A 85 -12.25 -5.81 16.72
N LEU A 86 -12.80 -6.33 15.62
CA LEU A 86 -14.12 -6.97 15.61
C LEU A 86 -14.12 -8.26 16.45
N TYR A 87 -13.09 -9.10 16.31
CA TYR A 87 -12.94 -10.31 17.11
C TYR A 87 -12.83 -10.01 18.62
N ASN A 88 -12.01 -9.03 18.99
CA ASN A 88 -11.82 -8.64 20.40
C ASN A 88 -13.07 -8.00 21.01
N SER A 89 -13.93 -7.37 20.21
CA SER A 89 -15.22 -6.87 20.70
C SER A 89 -16.21 -8.01 20.91
N LEU A 90 -16.36 -8.89 19.92
CA LEU A 90 -17.31 -10.00 19.97
C LEU A 90 -16.99 -11.02 21.07
N THR A 91 -15.71 -11.33 21.29
CA THR A 91 -15.29 -12.30 22.34
C THR A 91 -15.65 -11.88 23.77
N LYS A 92 -15.96 -10.59 23.99
CA LYS A 92 -16.45 -10.08 25.27
C LYS A 92 -17.92 -10.42 25.53
N GLN A 93 -18.72 -10.63 24.49
CA GLN A 93 -20.17 -10.82 24.59
C GLN A 93 -20.61 -12.23 24.19
N ILE A 94 -19.91 -12.84 23.21
CA ILE A 94 -20.30 -14.11 22.62
C ILE A 94 -19.16 -15.11 22.56
N VAL A 95 -19.53 -16.39 22.56
CA VAL A 95 -18.64 -17.53 22.28
C VAL A 95 -19.25 -18.33 21.14
N ALA A 96 -18.46 -18.71 20.14
CA ALA A 96 -18.94 -19.54 19.04
C ALA A 96 -17.79 -20.31 18.39
N ARG A 97 -18.12 -21.45 17.78
CA ARG A 97 -17.13 -22.20 16.99
C ARG A 97 -16.69 -21.39 15.77
N ASN A 98 -15.40 -21.39 15.46
CA ASN A 98 -14.82 -20.67 14.32
C ASN A 98 -15.11 -19.16 14.29
N LEU A 99 -15.31 -18.51 15.44
CA LEU A 99 -15.56 -17.06 15.54
C LEU A 99 -14.52 -16.24 14.77
N PHE A 100 -13.23 -16.50 15.00
CA PHE A 100 -12.16 -15.78 14.32
C PHE A 100 -12.20 -15.93 12.79
N GLN A 101 -12.38 -17.16 12.29
CA GLN A 101 -12.44 -17.42 10.84
C GLN A 101 -13.67 -16.79 10.19
N THR A 102 -14.79 -16.76 10.91
CA THR A 102 -16.03 -16.11 10.45
C THR A 102 -15.84 -14.60 10.38
N VAL A 103 -15.29 -13.99 11.44
CA VAL A 103 -14.94 -12.57 11.47
C VAL A 103 -14.01 -12.20 10.31
N LYS A 104 -12.93 -12.97 10.11
CA LYS A 104 -12.01 -12.79 8.99
C LYS A 104 -12.74 -12.86 7.65
N SER A 105 -13.58 -13.87 7.45
CA SER A 105 -14.33 -14.05 6.21
C SER A 105 -15.33 -12.93 5.94
N VAL A 106 -15.94 -12.34 6.98
CA VAL A 106 -16.84 -11.19 6.85
C VAL A 106 -16.05 -9.94 6.44
N VAL A 107 -14.94 -9.65 7.12
CA VAL A 107 -14.08 -8.50 6.81
C VAL A 107 -13.47 -8.62 5.41
N ASP A 108 -12.96 -9.80 5.05
CA ASP A 108 -12.34 -10.07 3.74
C ASP A 108 -13.35 -9.98 2.58
N ARG A 109 -14.65 -10.17 2.83
CA ARG A 109 -15.72 -10.06 1.82
C ARG A 109 -16.43 -8.70 1.83
N CYS A 110 -16.06 -7.78 2.73
CA CYS A 110 -16.68 -6.47 2.80
C CYS A 110 -16.13 -5.53 1.71
N GLU A 111 -16.99 -5.13 0.77
CA GLU A 111 -16.59 -4.22 -0.31
C GLU A 111 -16.05 -2.88 0.19
N THR A 112 -16.65 -2.33 1.25
CA THR A 112 -16.23 -1.05 1.85
C THR A 112 -14.82 -1.15 2.43
N CYS A 113 -14.52 -2.22 3.17
CA CYS A 113 -13.20 -2.45 3.73
C CYS A 113 -12.17 -2.78 2.64
N LEU A 114 -12.54 -3.56 1.61
CA LEU A 114 -11.66 -3.90 0.50
C LEU A 114 -11.23 -2.68 -0.34
N LYS A 115 -12.12 -1.69 -0.50
CA LYS A 115 -11.82 -0.44 -1.22
C LYS A 115 -10.89 0.49 -0.44
N ASN A 116 -10.97 0.48 0.89
CA ASN A 116 -10.26 1.42 1.75
C ASN A 116 -9.00 0.85 2.42
N ASN A 117 -8.84 -0.47 2.48
CA ASN A 117 -7.66 -1.10 3.08
C ASN A 117 -6.55 -1.28 2.04
N PRO A 118 -5.34 -0.72 2.27
CA PRO A 118 -4.22 -0.89 1.35
C PRO A 118 -3.78 -2.36 1.32
N LYS A 119 -3.83 -2.99 0.15
CA LYS A 119 -3.30 -4.34 -0.06
C LYS A 119 -1.78 -4.31 0.11
N VAL A 120 -1.29 -4.90 1.20
CA VAL A 120 0.15 -5.12 1.39
C VAL A 120 0.54 -6.37 0.60
N GLU A 121 0.69 -6.23 -0.71
CA GLU A 121 1.29 -7.30 -1.50
C GLU A 121 2.80 -7.36 -1.24
N ASN A 122 3.32 -8.58 -1.04
CA ASN A 122 4.75 -8.81 -0.92
C ASN A 122 5.44 -8.39 -2.22
N ARG A 123 6.32 -7.40 -2.08
CA ARG A 123 6.90 -6.65 -3.19
C ARG A 123 7.87 -7.55 -3.97
N VAL A 124 7.58 -7.80 -5.24
CA VAL A 124 8.55 -8.43 -6.16
C VAL A 124 9.77 -7.51 -6.26
N LYS A 125 10.93 -8.00 -5.84
CA LYS A 125 12.20 -7.29 -6.01
C LYS A 125 12.56 -7.31 -7.49
N PHE A 126 12.21 -6.26 -8.23
CA PHE A 126 12.73 -6.10 -9.58
C PHE A 126 14.25 -5.90 -9.55
N GLY A 127 14.94 -6.65 -10.42
CA GLY A 127 16.39 -6.63 -10.60
C GLY A 127 16.91 -5.21 -10.79
N SER A 128 18.02 -4.93 -10.11
CA SER A 128 18.62 -3.60 -10.03
C SER A 128 19.45 -3.31 -11.29
N ILE A 129 19.21 -2.17 -11.94
CA ILE A 129 20.20 -1.62 -12.87
C ILE A 129 21.45 -1.23 -12.07
N GLY A 130 22.61 -1.59 -12.62
CA GLY A 130 23.88 -1.80 -11.93
C GLY A 130 24.39 -0.66 -11.06
N LYS A 131 25.04 -1.05 -9.96
CA LYS A 131 25.56 -0.20 -8.87
C LYS A 131 26.70 0.77 -9.26
N GLY A 132 26.95 1.02 -10.55
CA GLY A 132 28.22 1.56 -11.03
C GLY A 132 28.28 3.07 -11.28
N ASN A 133 27.31 3.71 -11.94
CA ASN A 133 27.48 5.14 -12.29
C ASN A 133 26.17 5.91 -12.43
N VAL A 134 26.25 7.20 -12.15
CA VAL A 134 25.16 8.17 -12.25
C VAL A 134 25.48 9.12 -13.41
N PRO A 135 24.95 8.87 -14.62
CA PRO A 135 25.04 9.83 -15.70
C PRO A 135 23.97 10.91 -15.52
N ALA A 136 24.37 12.18 -15.64
CA ALA A 136 23.44 13.30 -15.77
C ALA A 136 24.00 14.28 -16.80
N PHE A 137 23.13 14.78 -17.67
CA PHE A 137 23.51 15.64 -18.79
C PHE A 137 22.60 16.86 -18.84
N PRO A 138 23.15 18.08 -18.99
CA PRO A 138 22.35 19.28 -19.11
C PRO A 138 21.67 19.29 -20.49
N CYS A 139 20.34 19.37 -20.49
CA CYS A 139 19.55 19.45 -21.71
C CYS A 139 18.79 20.77 -21.76
N ARG A 140 18.74 21.42 -22.93
CA ARG A 140 18.00 22.69 -23.10
C ARG A 140 16.49 22.48 -23.19
N THR A 141 16.06 21.32 -23.68
CA THR A 141 14.65 20.97 -23.84
C THR A 141 14.42 19.52 -23.44
N ASN A 142 13.20 19.21 -23.01
CA ASN A 142 12.73 17.86 -22.72
C ASN A 142 12.16 17.17 -23.98
N LYS A 143 12.77 17.37 -25.15
CA LYS A 143 12.30 16.80 -26.42
C LYS A 143 12.95 15.44 -26.68
N ALA A 144 12.23 14.56 -27.37
CA ALA A 144 12.72 13.24 -27.77
C ALA A 144 14.07 13.29 -28.52
N ARG A 145 14.28 14.30 -29.38
CA ARG A 145 15.54 14.48 -30.11
C ARG A 145 16.74 14.68 -29.19
N GLU A 146 16.57 15.40 -28.08
CA GLU A 146 17.66 15.59 -27.10
C GLU A 146 17.97 14.28 -26.37
N VAL A 147 16.94 13.49 -26.03
CA VAL A 147 17.11 12.16 -25.44
C VAL A 147 17.90 11.24 -26.38
N THR A 148 17.51 11.15 -27.65
CA THR A 148 18.23 10.35 -28.65
C THR A 148 19.67 10.84 -28.84
N LYS A 149 19.89 12.16 -28.87
CA LYS A 149 21.22 12.76 -28.99
C LYS A 149 22.12 12.40 -27.81
N VAL A 150 21.62 12.51 -26.58
CA VAL A 150 22.37 12.12 -25.37
C VAL A 150 22.65 10.61 -25.37
N LEU A 151 21.67 9.79 -25.74
CA LEU A 151 21.84 8.34 -25.82
C LEU A 151 22.98 7.96 -26.79
N LEU A 152 22.95 8.51 -28.00
CA LEU A 152 23.92 8.19 -29.07
C LEU A 152 25.29 8.82 -28.85
N ARG A 153 25.38 10.04 -28.31
CA ARG A 153 26.65 10.77 -28.18
C ARG A 153 27.35 10.54 -26.84
N GLU A 154 26.59 10.35 -25.77
CA GLU A 154 27.15 10.36 -24.42
C GLU A 154 27.06 9.01 -23.73
N ILE A 155 25.92 8.31 -23.85
CA ILE A 155 25.71 7.07 -23.11
C ILE A 155 26.41 5.90 -23.81
N ILE A 156 26.04 5.64 -25.07
CA ILE A 156 26.54 4.47 -25.81
C ILE A 156 28.06 4.49 -25.98
N PRO A 157 28.70 5.62 -26.35
CA PRO A 157 30.16 5.64 -26.51
C PRO A 157 30.94 5.46 -25.20
N ARG A 158 30.33 5.74 -24.04
CA ARG A 158 31.00 5.67 -22.73
C ARG A 158 30.74 4.35 -22.00
N PHE A 159 29.57 3.77 -22.19
CA PHE A 159 29.10 2.61 -21.41
C PHE A 159 28.78 1.38 -22.27
N GLY A 160 28.80 1.52 -23.60
CA GLY A 160 28.32 0.52 -24.52
C GLY A 160 26.81 0.59 -24.73
N VAL A 161 26.30 -0.27 -25.62
CA VAL A 161 24.86 -0.38 -25.89
C VAL A 161 24.21 -1.15 -24.73
N PRO A 162 23.25 -0.54 -24.01
CA PRO A 162 22.57 -1.23 -22.92
C PRO A 162 21.57 -2.25 -23.45
N GLU A 163 21.49 -3.42 -22.82
CA GLU A 163 20.49 -4.44 -23.16
C GLU A 163 19.05 -3.97 -22.87
N VAL A 164 18.87 -3.25 -21.75
CA VAL A 164 17.56 -2.80 -21.28
C VAL A 164 17.64 -1.34 -20.83
N ILE A 165 16.70 -0.51 -21.31
CA ILE A 165 16.45 0.83 -20.76
C ILE A 165 15.06 0.87 -20.17
N SER A 166 14.93 1.47 -19.00
CA SER A 166 13.65 1.57 -18.28
C SER A 166 13.33 3.03 -18.02
N SER A 167 12.14 3.48 -18.44
CA SER A 167 11.70 4.87 -18.26
C SER A 167 10.22 4.98 -17.93
N ASP A 168 9.80 6.14 -17.44
CA ASP A 168 8.39 6.47 -17.36
C ASP A 168 7.77 6.65 -18.77
N ARG A 169 6.46 6.88 -18.80
CA ARG A 169 5.69 7.17 -20.02
C ARG A 169 5.73 8.65 -20.42
N GLY A 170 6.80 9.37 -20.06
CA GLY A 170 7.01 10.75 -20.52
C GLY A 170 7.00 10.84 -22.05
N PRO A 171 6.40 11.89 -22.64
CA PRO A 171 6.21 11.99 -24.09
C PRO A 171 7.53 11.96 -24.88
N HIS A 172 8.63 12.36 -24.24
CA HIS A 172 9.97 12.33 -24.82
C HIS A 172 10.60 10.93 -24.86
N PHE A 173 10.13 9.97 -24.06
CA PHE A 173 10.55 8.57 -24.11
C PHE A 173 9.63 7.71 -24.96
N VAL A 174 8.34 8.07 -25.05
CA VAL A 174 7.34 7.37 -25.87
C VAL A 174 7.43 7.73 -27.36
N SER A 175 8.08 8.85 -27.69
CA SER A 175 8.22 9.31 -29.08
C SER A 175 8.80 8.23 -29.99
N GLN A 176 8.22 8.11 -31.19
CA GLN A 176 8.65 7.17 -32.23
C GLN A 176 10.15 7.26 -32.53
N VAL A 177 10.73 8.46 -32.46
CA VAL A 177 12.17 8.67 -32.73
C VAL A 177 13.05 7.89 -31.74
N VAL A 178 12.69 7.90 -30.45
CA VAL A 178 13.44 7.16 -29.42
C VAL A 178 13.18 5.66 -29.57
N GLN A 179 11.93 5.25 -29.76
CA GLN A 179 11.56 3.85 -29.90
C GLN A 179 12.18 3.18 -31.14
N GLN A 180 12.25 3.90 -32.27
CA GLN A 180 12.91 3.43 -33.49
C GLN A 180 14.42 3.32 -33.31
N ALA A 181 15.06 4.32 -32.70
CA ALA A 181 16.50 4.28 -32.41
C ALA A 181 16.84 3.11 -31.49
N SER A 182 16.03 2.86 -30.45
CA SER A 182 16.21 1.73 -29.55
C SER A 182 16.00 0.39 -30.23
N LYS A 183 15.00 0.27 -31.10
CA LYS A 183 14.76 -0.95 -31.89
C LYS A 183 15.93 -1.25 -32.84
N PHE A 184 16.49 -0.23 -33.48
CA PHE A 184 17.65 -0.39 -34.38
C PHE A 184 18.92 -0.83 -33.62
N LEU A 185 19.07 -0.37 -32.39
CA LEU A 185 20.18 -0.73 -31.51
C LEU A 185 19.92 -2.00 -30.68
N GLU A 186 18.82 -2.71 -30.95
CA GLU A 186 18.39 -3.91 -30.22
C GLU A 186 18.24 -3.70 -28.70
N ILE A 187 17.94 -2.46 -28.28
CA ILE A 187 17.72 -2.09 -26.89
C ILE A 187 16.27 -2.40 -26.49
N ASN A 188 16.09 -3.23 -25.48
CA ASN A 188 14.76 -3.50 -24.90
C ASN A 188 14.30 -2.32 -24.03
N TRP A 189 13.46 -1.45 -24.58
CA TRP A 189 12.94 -0.29 -23.84
C TRP A 189 11.65 -0.63 -23.07
N LYS A 190 11.72 -0.65 -21.75
CA LYS A 190 10.60 -0.94 -20.85
C LYS A 190 9.98 0.37 -20.34
N LEU A 191 8.74 0.63 -20.74
CA LEU A 191 7.94 1.76 -20.27
C LEU A 191 7.13 1.36 -19.04
N HIS A 192 7.36 2.01 -17.90
CA HIS A 192 6.61 1.76 -16.66
C HIS A 192 5.13 2.10 -16.81
N THR A 193 4.25 1.30 -16.20
CA THR A 193 2.83 1.64 -16.01
C THR A 193 2.71 3.01 -15.33
N ALA A 194 1.72 3.79 -15.76
CA ALA A 194 1.39 5.04 -15.07
C ALA A 194 1.11 4.70 -13.60
N TYR A 195 1.67 5.49 -12.66
CA TYR A 195 1.55 5.28 -11.21
C TYR A 195 2.25 4.04 -10.63
N HIS A 196 3.45 3.70 -11.09
CA HIS A 196 4.37 2.80 -10.36
C HIS A 196 5.58 3.55 -9.76
N PRO A 197 5.50 3.99 -8.49
CA PRO A 197 6.54 4.82 -7.85
C PRO A 197 7.87 4.11 -7.62
N GLN A 198 7.92 2.77 -7.70
CA GLN A 198 9.11 2.01 -7.31
C GLN A 198 10.24 2.09 -8.33
N ALA A 199 9.92 2.07 -9.62
CA ALA A 199 10.95 2.16 -10.65
C ALA A 199 11.46 3.60 -10.83
N SER A 200 10.56 4.58 -10.76
CA SER A 200 10.93 5.99 -10.69
C SER A 200 11.65 6.34 -9.39
N GLY A 201 11.37 5.65 -8.29
CA GLY A 201 11.92 5.98 -6.97
C GLY A 201 13.45 5.93 -6.87
N GLN A 202 14.13 5.10 -7.66
CA GLN A 202 15.61 5.12 -7.71
C GLN A 202 16.13 6.36 -8.42
N VAL A 203 15.52 6.72 -9.56
CA VAL A 203 15.83 7.92 -10.32
C VAL A 203 15.49 9.18 -9.52
N GLU A 204 14.37 9.20 -8.81
CA GLU A 204 13.95 10.31 -7.95
C GLU A 204 14.92 10.53 -6.78
N LYS A 205 15.30 9.46 -6.08
CA LYS A 205 16.35 9.54 -5.03
C LYS A 205 17.65 10.07 -5.60
N MET A 206 18.02 9.63 -6.80
CA MET A 206 19.23 10.10 -7.46
C MET A 206 19.15 11.58 -7.83
N ASN A 207 18.04 12.01 -8.43
CA ASN A 207 17.77 13.40 -8.77
C ASN A 207 17.80 14.29 -7.52
N HIS A 208 17.25 13.82 -6.40
CA HIS A 208 17.33 14.51 -5.13
C HIS A 208 18.80 14.68 -4.69
N MET A 209 19.60 13.62 -4.70
CA MET A 209 21.03 13.70 -4.34
C MET A 209 21.82 14.66 -5.24
N ILE A 210 21.58 14.64 -6.56
CA ILE A 210 22.21 15.56 -7.51
C ILE A 210 21.84 17.01 -7.18
N LYS A 211 20.55 17.29 -6.99
CA LYS A 211 20.07 18.64 -6.61
C LYS A 211 20.69 19.11 -5.30
N THR A 212 20.75 18.26 -4.28
CA THR A 212 21.38 18.62 -2.99
C THR A 212 22.86 18.96 -3.15
N GLN A 213 23.62 18.19 -3.95
CA GLN A 213 25.04 18.49 -4.19
C GLN A 213 25.23 19.79 -4.99
N LEU A 214 24.41 19.98 -6.03
CA LEU A 214 24.42 21.20 -6.83
C LEU A 214 24.13 22.43 -5.96
N SER A 215 23.10 22.40 -5.13
CA SER A 215 22.76 23.54 -4.24
C SER A 215 23.93 23.92 -3.34
N LYS A 216 24.62 22.94 -2.74
CA LYS A 216 25.79 23.20 -1.88
C LYS A 216 26.95 23.81 -2.67
N ILE A 217 27.30 23.23 -3.82
CA ILE A 217 28.42 23.70 -4.63
C ILE A 217 28.14 25.11 -5.17
N CYS A 218 26.92 25.36 -5.67
CA CYS A 218 26.53 26.67 -6.17
C CYS A 218 26.57 27.73 -5.06
N GLN A 219 26.18 27.40 -3.83
CA GLN A 219 26.29 28.31 -2.67
C GLN A 219 27.74 28.60 -2.28
N GLU A 220 28.60 27.58 -2.28
CA GLU A 220 30.02 27.72 -1.87
C GLU A 220 30.88 28.45 -2.91
N THR A 221 30.63 28.22 -4.20
CA THR A 221 31.52 28.62 -5.31
C THR A 221 30.94 29.72 -6.20
N ASN A 222 29.66 30.08 -6.01
CA ASN A 222 28.91 31.00 -6.87
C ASN A 222 28.90 30.62 -8.36
N LEU A 223 29.17 29.35 -8.69
CA LEU A 223 29.12 28.83 -10.05
C LEU A 223 27.68 28.59 -10.50
N ARG A 224 27.43 28.73 -11.81
CA ARG A 224 26.16 28.30 -12.40
C ARG A 224 26.01 26.78 -12.28
N TRP A 225 24.76 26.31 -12.15
CA TRP A 225 24.45 24.90 -11.90
C TRP A 225 24.98 23.95 -13.00
N ASP A 226 25.03 24.41 -14.25
CA ASP A 226 25.53 23.65 -15.40
C ASP A 226 27.05 23.43 -15.32
N GLN A 227 27.78 24.43 -14.84
CA GLN A 227 29.22 24.37 -14.59
C GLN A 227 29.56 23.59 -13.31
N ALA A 228 28.66 23.62 -12.31
CA ALA A 228 28.80 22.86 -11.08
C ALA A 228 28.48 21.36 -11.23
N LEU A 229 27.75 20.98 -12.28
CA LEU A 229 27.29 19.60 -12.50
C LEU A 229 28.43 18.56 -12.59
N PRO A 230 29.53 18.77 -13.34
CA PRO A 230 30.65 17.84 -13.35
C PRO A 230 31.26 17.61 -11.96
N ILE A 231 31.38 18.67 -11.16
CA ILE A 231 31.92 18.61 -9.79
C ILE A 231 30.95 17.85 -8.86
N ALA A 232 29.65 18.12 -8.98
CA ALA A 232 28.61 17.42 -8.23
C ALA A 232 28.60 15.92 -8.54
N LEU A 233 28.68 15.56 -9.82
CA LEU A 233 28.75 14.17 -10.26
C LEU A 233 30.02 13.49 -9.79
N LEU A 234 31.17 14.19 -9.80
CA LEU A 234 32.42 13.66 -9.26
C LEU A 234 32.27 13.31 -7.77
N ARG A 235 31.76 14.24 -6.95
CA ARG A 235 31.51 14.00 -5.51
C ARG A 235 30.59 12.80 -5.27
N LEU A 236 29.54 12.62 -6.10
CA LEU A 236 28.63 11.48 -5.99
C LEU A 236 29.27 10.15 -6.43
N ARG A 237 30.18 10.18 -7.41
CA ARG A 237 30.86 8.99 -7.94
C ARG A 237 31.96 8.47 -7.04
N THR A 238 32.64 9.35 -6.29
CA THR A 238 33.76 8.99 -5.41
C THR A 238 33.32 8.70 -3.98
N LYS A 239 32.10 9.08 -3.60
CA LYS A 239 31.57 8.81 -2.25
C LYS A 239 31.23 7.32 -2.07
N PRO A 240 31.82 6.62 -1.09
CA PRO A 240 31.48 5.24 -0.78
C PRO A 240 30.02 5.09 -0.35
N ARG A 241 29.35 4.04 -0.83
CA ARG A 241 27.97 3.72 -0.40
C ARG A 241 27.99 2.96 0.92
N THR A 242 27.03 3.26 1.79
CA THR A 242 26.97 2.72 3.16
C THR A 242 26.88 1.20 3.21
N LYS A 243 26.25 0.56 2.22
CA LYS A 243 26.07 -0.90 2.19
C LYS A 243 27.28 -1.64 1.63
N GLU A 244 27.82 -1.16 0.51
CA GLU A 244 28.91 -1.84 -0.21
C GLU A 244 30.30 -1.41 0.26
N LYS A 245 30.43 -0.29 1.00
CA LYS A 245 31.70 0.37 1.33
C LYS A 245 32.59 0.74 0.13
N LEU A 246 32.10 0.54 -1.08
CA LEU A 246 32.71 0.92 -2.35
C LEU A 246 31.98 2.11 -2.95
N SER A 247 32.73 2.98 -3.60
CA SER A 247 32.21 4.09 -4.40
C SER A 247 31.68 3.57 -5.75
N PRO A 248 30.70 4.27 -6.37
CA PRO A 248 30.28 3.97 -7.73
C PRO A 248 31.46 3.88 -8.72
N PHE A 249 32.44 4.77 -8.60
CA PHE A 249 33.64 4.74 -9.43
C PHE A 249 34.42 3.42 -9.29
N GLU A 250 34.66 2.97 -8.06
CA GLU A 250 35.33 1.69 -7.79
C GLU A 250 34.55 0.49 -8.34
N ILE A 251 33.22 0.53 -8.23
CA ILE A 251 32.35 -0.52 -8.77
C ILE A 251 32.44 -0.58 -10.29
N LEU A 252 32.51 0.56 -10.97
CA LEU A 252 32.54 0.61 -12.43
C LEU A 252 33.92 0.27 -13.01
N TYR A 253 35.00 0.78 -12.41
CA TYR A 253 36.35 0.70 -12.97
C TYR A 253 37.26 -0.30 -12.26
N GLY A 254 36.79 -0.94 -11.18
CA GLY A 254 37.57 -1.91 -10.41
C GLY A 254 38.81 -1.34 -9.72
N ARG A 255 38.90 -0.01 -9.58
CA ARG A 255 40.05 0.69 -8.98
C ARG A 255 39.63 1.91 -8.16
N PRO A 256 40.37 2.29 -7.11
CA PRO A 256 40.10 3.48 -6.34
C PRO A 256 40.26 4.75 -7.17
N PHE A 257 39.48 5.78 -6.85
CA PHE A 257 39.65 7.10 -7.44
C PHE A 257 40.91 7.75 -6.88
N GLN A 258 41.92 7.94 -7.73
CA GLN A 258 43.18 8.57 -7.32
C GLN A 258 42.97 10.09 -7.16
N THR A 259 43.11 10.58 -5.93
CA THR A 259 42.96 12.01 -5.59
C THR A 259 44.27 12.80 -5.63
N ARG A 260 45.41 12.12 -5.72
CA ARG A 260 46.75 12.71 -5.78
C ARG A 260 47.62 11.90 -6.75
N TYR A 261 48.40 12.60 -7.57
CA TYR A 261 49.51 12.03 -8.34
C TYR A 261 50.78 12.07 -7.50
#